data_AF-Q1H1C9-F1
#
_entry.id   AF-Q1H1C9-F1
#
_cell.length_a   1.000
_cell.length_b   1.000
_cell.length_c   1.000
_cell.angle_alpha   90.00
_cell.angle_beta   90.00
_cell.angle_gamma   90.00
#
_symmetry.space_group_name_H-M   'P 1'
#
loop_
_entity.id
_entity.type
_entity.pdbx_description
1 polymer ?
#
loop_
_entity_poly.entity_id
_entity_poly.type
_entity_poly.pdbx_seq_one_letter_code
_entity_poly.pdbx_strand_id
1 'polypeptide(L)' 'MARVDEFNLSSPLHRAETMAEGHGFVIRPVNDSFHALQDFQKIVMAVFGSMGNDYGIETSRLPNGMIDKIVCRQITY' A
#
# COMPACT_ATOMS: atom_id res chain seq x y z
N MET A 1 -0.39 14.89 -9.35
CA MET A 1 0.16 13.77 -8.57
C MET A 1 -0.45 13.85 -7.18
N ALA A 2 -1.18 12.83 -6.75
CA ALA A 2 -1.87 12.85 -5.45
C ALA A 2 -0.86 12.74 -4.29
N ARG A 3 -1.07 13.49 -3.21
CA ARG A 3 -0.23 13.48 -2.00
C ARG A 3 -0.74 12.42 -1.00
N VAL A 4 0.15 11.96 -0.12
CA VAL A 4 -0.19 11.01 0.95
C VAL A 4 -1.32 11.54 1.85
N ASP A 5 -1.32 12.84 2.16
CA ASP A 5 -2.38 13.47 2.95
C ASP A 5 -3.75 13.42 2.25
N GLU A 6 -3.78 13.59 0.93
CA GLU A 6 -5.02 13.52 0.13
C GLU A 6 -5.60 12.10 0.14
N PHE A 7 -4.74 11.08 0.06
CA PHE A 7 -5.15 9.69 0.23
C PHE A 7 -5.72 9.46 1.63
N ASN A 8 -5.04 9.96 2.67
CA ASN A 8 -5.42 9.79 4.07
C ASN A 8 -6.73 10.49 4.45
N LEU A 9 -7.10 11.56 3.75
CA LEU A 9 -8.40 12.22 3.88
C LEU A 9 -9.52 11.47 3.15
N SER A 10 -9.19 10.79 2.05
CA SER A 10 -10.17 10.14 1.15
C SER A 10 -10.37 8.66 1.45
N SER A 11 -9.45 8.02 2.17
CA SER A 11 -9.45 6.58 2.46
C SER A 11 -9.92 6.31 3.90
N PRO A 12 -11.17 5.85 4.09
CA PRO A 12 -11.70 5.59 5.44
C PRO A 12 -11.15 4.31 6.09
N LEU A 13 -10.54 3.41 5.31
CA LEU A 13 -10.09 2.09 5.77
C LEU A 13 -8.58 1.92 5.78
N HIS A 14 -7.82 2.84 5.18
CA HIS A 14 -6.39 2.70 5.00
C HIS A 14 -5.64 3.98 5.30
N ARG A 15 -4.45 3.83 5.88
CA ARG A 15 -3.50 4.91 6.12
C ARG A 15 -2.24 4.65 5.28
N ALA A 16 -1.83 5.66 4.53
CA ALA A 16 -0.56 5.66 3.82
C ALA A 16 0.48 6.46 4.61
N GLU A 17 1.70 5.95 4.66
CA GLU A 17 2.87 6.56 5.31
C GLU A 17 4.06 6.51 4.36
N THR A 18 4.76 7.64 4.20
CA THR A 18 5.96 7.71 3.38
C THR A 18 7.09 6.91 4.04
N MET A 19 7.84 6.14 3.24
CA MET A 19 9.03 5.46 3.75
C MET A 19 10.12 6.47 4.11
N ALA A 20 10.92 6.18 5.14
CA ALA A 20 12.00 7.06 5.60
C ALA A 20 13.04 7.39 4.50
N GLU A 21 13.20 6.49 3.54
CA GLU A 21 14.13 6.64 2.40
C GLU A 21 13.54 7.48 1.25
N GLY A 22 12.27 7.91 1.33
CA GLY A 22 11.63 8.76 0.31
C GLY A 22 11.26 8.04 -1.01
N HIS A 23 11.65 6.78 -1.19
CA HIS A 23 11.44 6.00 -2.41
C HIS A 23 10.23 5.04 -2.33
N GLY A 24 9.14 5.46 -1.69
CA GLY A 24 7.94 4.63 -1.59
C GLY A 24 7.00 5.00 -0.45
N PHE A 25 5.99 4.16 -0.26
CA PHE A 25 5.00 4.31 0.79
C PHE A 25 4.51 2.96 1.31
N VAL A 26 4.05 2.96 2.54
CA VAL A 26 3.45 1.81 3.22
C VAL A 26 1.98 2.10 3.46
N ILE A 27 1.11 1.14 3.16
CA ILE A 27 -0.31 1.21 3.41
C ILE A 27 -0.68 0.19 4.49
N ARG A 28 -1.35 0.69 5.54
CA ARG A 28 -1.84 -0.07 6.69
C ARG A 28 -3.36 0.07 6.80
N PRO A 29 -4.07 -0.91 7.39
CA PRO A 29 -5.47 -0.73 7.70
C PRO A 29 -5.61 0.24 8.88
N VAL A 30 -6.69 1.03 8.89
CA VAL A 30 -7.01 1.96 10.00
C VAL A 30 -7.72 1.24 11.16
N ASN A 31 -8.31 0.08 10.89
CA ASN A 31 -9.04 -0.74 11.86
C ASN A 31 -8.70 -2.22 11.68
N ASP A 32 -9.18 -3.06 12.60
CA ASP A 32 -8.98 -4.52 12.56
C ASP A 32 -9.90 -5.22 11.54
N SER A 33 -10.35 -4.52 10.50
CA SER A 33 -11.17 -5.14 9.45
C SER A 33 -10.35 -6.20 8.73
N PHE A 34 -10.76 -7.45 8.92
CA PHE A 34 -10.12 -8.68 8.43
C PHE A 34 -9.80 -8.70 6.93
N HIS A 35 -10.45 -7.84 6.14
CA HIS A 35 -10.34 -7.82 4.67
C HIS A 35 -9.95 -6.46 4.09
N ALA A 36 -9.69 -5.43 4.91
CA ALA A 36 -9.43 -4.07 4.41
C ALA A 36 -8.33 -4.03 3.35
N LEU A 37 -7.20 -4.71 3.59
CA LEU A 37 -6.10 -4.75 2.64
C LEU A 37 -6.22 -5.83 1.55
N GLN A 38 -7.18 -6.75 1.63
CA GLN A 38 -7.17 -7.95 0.78
C GLN A 38 -7.65 -7.65 -0.65
N ASP A 39 -8.76 -6.92 -0.80
CA ASP A 39 -9.19 -6.45 -2.11
C ASP A 39 -8.38 -5.23 -2.56
N PHE A 40 -7.97 -4.41 -1.61
CA PHE A 40 -7.13 -3.25 -1.89
C PHE A 40 -5.76 -3.65 -2.47
N GLN A 41 -5.15 -4.74 -2.01
CA GLN A 41 -3.94 -5.31 -2.61
C GLN A 41 -4.11 -5.57 -4.11
N LYS A 42 -5.22 -6.18 -4.52
CA LYS A 42 -5.46 -6.50 -5.94
C LYS A 42 -5.55 -5.24 -6.78
N ILE A 43 -6.22 -4.20 -6.24
CA ILE A 43 -6.33 -2.89 -6.90
C ILE A 43 -4.94 -2.26 -7.05
N VAL A 44 -4.15 -2.22 -5.97
CA VAL A 44 -2.79 -1.68 -5.99
C VAL A 44 -1.92 -2.42 -7.01
N MET A 45 -1.95 -3.76 -7.02
CA MET A 45 -1.22 -4.56 -8.00
C MET A 45 -1.65 -4.29 -9.45
N ALA A 46 -2.96 -4.17 -9.70
CA ALA A 46 -3.46 -3.86 -11.05
C ALA A 46 -3.04 -2.45 -11.51
N VAL A 47 -3.14 -1.45 -10.63
CA VAL A 47 -2.78 -0.07 -10.94
C VAL A 47 -1.28 0.03 -11.23
N PHE A 48 -0.41 -0.42 -10.33
CA PHE A 48 1.03 -0.32 -10.54
C PHE A 48 1.51 -1.24 -11.67
N GLY A 49 0.92 -2.42 -11.83
CA GLY A 49 1.20 -3.28 -12.98
C GLY A 49 0.89 -2.61 -14.32
N SER A 50 -0.09 -1.70 -14.36
CA SER A 50 -0.40 -0.91 -15.56
C SER A 50 0.53 0.29 -15.78
N MET A 51 1.19 0.77 -14.72
CA MET A 51 2.14 1.90 -14.78
C MET A 51 3.56 1.48 -15.18
N GLY A 52 3.84 0.17 -15.29
CA GLY A 52 5.16 -0.38 -15.60
C GLY A 52 5.86 -0.98 -14.38
N ASN A 53 7.00 -1.64 -14.59
CA ASN A 53 7.78 -2.29 -13.52
C ASN A 53 8.55 -1.29 -12.63
N ASP A 54 8.13 -0.04 -12.57
CA ASP A 54 8.82 1.02 -11.84
C ASP A 54 8.59 0.95 -10.32
N TYR A 55 7.65 0.10 -9.88
CA TYR A 55 7.34 -0.11 -8.47
C TYR A 55 7.28 -1.59 -8.12
N GLY A 56 8.04 -1.99 -7.09
CA GLY A 56 7.89 -3.26 -6.41
C GLY A 56 6.77 -3.18 -5.39
N ILE A 57 5.86 -4.16 -5.41
CA ILE A 57 4.80 -4.32 -4.41
C ILE A 57 5.07 -5.55 -3.57
N GLU A 58 5.20 -5.35 -2.27
CA GLU A 58 5.39 -6.41 -1.29
C GLU A 58 4.21 -6.40 -0.30
N THR A 59 3.81 -7.58 0.18
CA THR A 59 2.80 -7.71 1.25
C THR A 59 3.40 -8.39 2.45
N SER A 60 3.25 -7.77 3.62
CA SER A 60 3.61 -8.41 4.89
C SER A 60 2.35 -8.98 5.51
N ARG A 61 2.47 -10.17 6.11
CA ARG A 61 1.35 -10.89 6.70
C ARG A 61 1.58 -11.14 8.18
N LEU A 62 0.50 -11.10 8.94
CA LEU A 62 0.46 -11.55 10.32
C LEU A 62 0.54 -13.09 10.40
N PRO A 63 0.87 -13.67 11.57
CA PRO A 63 0.97 -15.13 11.74
C PRO A 63 -0.30 -15.90 11.38
N ASN A 64 -1.46 -15.25 11.44
CA ASN A 64 -2.76 -15.83 11.06
C ASN A 64 -3.07 -15.70 9.55
N GLY A 65 -2.12 -15.23 8.73
CA GLY A 65 -2.23 -15.13 7.28
C GLY A 65 -2.86 -13.84 6.75
N MET A 66 -3.37 -12.97 7.64
CA MET A 66 -3.93 -11.67 7.29
C MET A 66 -2.85 -10.70 6.81
N ILE A 67 -3.19 -9.79 5.89
CA ILE A 67 -2.25 -8.77 5.42
C ILE A 67 -2.14 -7.68 6.49
N ASP A 68 -0.92 -7.48 7.03
CA ASP A 68 -0.59 -6.40 7.98
C ASP A 68 -0.40 -5.07 7.26
N LYS A 69 0.35 -5.11 6.15
CA LYS A 69 0.70 -3.92 5.38
C LYS A 69 1.05 -4.27 3.94
N ILE A 70 0.83 -3.31 3.06
CA ILE A 70 1.29 -3.31 1.68
C ILE A 70 2.43 -2.29 1.58
N VAL A 71 3.56 -2.69 1.00
CA VAL A 71 4.72 -1.84 0.78
C VAL A 71 4.85 -1.62 -0.72
N CYS A 72 4.83 -0.36 -1.14
CA CYS A 72 5.08 0.04 -2.52
C CYS A 72 6.41 0.78 -2.57
N ARG A 73 7.43 0.18 -3.18
CA ARG A 73 8.78 0.75 -3.31
C ARG A 73 9.04 1.09 -4.77
N GLN A 74 9.53 2.29 -5.05
CA GLN A 74 10.01 2.65 -6.37
C GLN A 74 11.31 1.88 -6.68
N ILE A 75 11.41 1.27 -7.86
CA ILE A 75 12.62 0.59 -8.32
C ILE A 75 13.57 1.65 -8.88
N THR A 76 14.73 1.82 -8.23
CA THR A 76 15.80 2.72 -8.67
C THR A 76 16.97 1.89 -9.21
N TYR A 77 17.48 2.26 -10.39
CA TYR A 77 18.61 1.61 -11.07
C TYR A 77 19.94 2.31 -10.79
#